data_AF-A0A369LXL0-F1
#
_entry.id   AF-A0A369LXL0-F1
#
_cell.length_a   1.000
_cell.length_b   1.000
_cell.length_c   1.000
_cell.angle_alpha   90.00
_cell.angle_beta   90.00
_cell.angle_gamma   90.00
#
_symmetry.space_group_name_H-M   'P 1'
#
loop_
_entity.id
_entity.type
_entity.pdbx_description
1 polymer ?
#
loop_
_entity_poly.entity_id
_entity_poly.type
_entity_poly.pdbx_seq_one_letter_code
_entity_poly.pdbx_strand_id
1 'polypeptide(L)'
;MGRPKKDAGAPDARQKLVEAFWKLLEDRRLQDLTIGAICSEAQCNRGTFYYHYADIDALVSAAVERELMGDGALPNDIFNLVTGAGEDLFARIVEGNRMKRLALVMKRGGMDRVEGLIKETILGMWRTVLCPDGAELSPDARFIVEYAVGGVLGVLSFAGSQDAKGGEVCIPERFMGESASFMLSQISEAQGIPQDEVLLRLKMFNRFMQLSTE
;
A
#
# COMPACT_ATOMS: atom_id res chain seq x y z
N MET A 1 -19.06 0.74 36.34
CA MET A 1 -19.49 0.04 35.12
C MET A 1 -18.28 -0.67 34.54
N GLY A 2 -18.25 -2.01 34.63
CA GLY A 2 -17.11 -2.81 34.19
C GLY A 2 -16.97 -2.82 32.67
N ARG A 3 -15.74 -2.69 32.18
CA ARG A 3 -15.38 -2.75 30.76
C ARG A 3 -15.82 -4.11 30.17
N PRO A 4 -16.62 -4.16 29.09
CA PRO A 4 -16.87 -5.40 28.38
C PRO A 4 -15.54 -5.97 27.87
N LYS A 5 -15.30 -7.27 28.12
CA LYS A 5 -14.17 -8.01 27.57
C LYS A 5 -14.24 -7.96 26.04
N LYS A 6 -13.08 -7.76 25.40
CA LYS A 6 -12.88 -7.88 23.95
C LYS A 6 -13.32 -9.29 23.53
N ASP A 7 -14.42 -9.41 22.78
CA ASP A 7 -14.83 -10.68 22.18
C ASP A 7 -13.74 -11.13 21.20
N ALA A 8 -13.03 -12.20 21.55
CA ALA A 8 -11.80 -12.65 20.89
C ALA A 8 -11.99 -13.20 19.45
N GLY A 9 -13.15 -12.98 18.84
CA GLY A 9 -13.47 -13.45 17.48
C GLY A 9 -14.34 -12.51 16.64
N ALA A 10 -14.73 -11.34 17.17
CA ALA A 10 -15.39 -10.32 16.35
C ALA A 10 -14.33 -9.46 15.64
N PRO A 11 -14.47 -9.16 14.33
CA PRO A 11 -13.55 -8.25 13.68
C PRO A 11 -13.52 -6.92 14.43
N ASP A 12 -12.29 -6.45 14.71
CA ASP A 12 -12.05 -5.21 15.44
C ASP A 12 -12.86 -4.07 14.79
N ALA A 13 -13.41 -3.17 15.60
CA ALA A 13 -14.23 -2.07 15.09
C ALA A 13 -13.47 -1.24 14.05
N ARG A 14 -12.15 -1.12 14.23
CA ARG A 14 -11.22 -0.56 13.24
C ARG A 14 -11.29 -1.28 11.89
N GLN A 15 -11.24 -2.61 11.89
CA GLN A 15 -11.31 -3.42 10.66
C GLN A 15 -12.68 -3.26 9.98
N LYS A 16 -13.78 -3.30 10.75
CA LYS A 16 -15.13 -3.08 10.18
C LYS A 16 -15.26 -1.75 9.46
N LEU A 17 -14.68 -0.68 10.02
CA LEU A 17 -14.65 0.64 9.39
C LEU A 17 -13.86 0.66 8.07
N VAL A 18 -12.69 0.01 8.03
CA VAL A 18 -11.87 -0.12 6.81
C VAL A 18 -12.58 -0.94 5.73
N GLU A 19 -13.19 -2.07 6.10
CA GLU A 19 -13.94 -2.92 5.16
C GLU A 19 -15.18 -2.20 4.61
N ALA A 20 -15.91 -1.48 5.47
CA ALA A 20 -17.03 -0.63 5.07
C ALA A 20 -16.61 0.48 4.09
N PHE A 21 -15.45 1.10 4.33
CA PHE A 21 -14.87 2.06 3.39
C PHE A 21 -14.63 1.46 2.01
N TRP A 22 -13.93 0.31 1.95
CA TRP A 22 -13.65 -0.36 0.67
C TRP A 22 -14.92 -0.71 -0.09
N LYS A 23 -15.92 -1.29 0.60
CA LYS A 23 -17.20 -1.65 0.01
C LYS A 23 -17.97 -0.44 -0.51
N LEU A 24 -18.02 0.67 0.22
CA LEU A 24 -18.68 1.88 -0.27
C LEU A 24 -17.96 2.50 -1.48
N LEU A 25 -16.64 2.36 -1.54
CA LEU A 25 -15.83 2.83 -2.66
C LEU A 25 -16.09 2.02 -3.94
N GLU A 26 -16.60 0.79 -3.85
CA GLU A 26 -17.00 -0.03 -5.02
C GLU A 26 -18.13 0.61 -5.84
N ASP A 27 -18.94 1.50 -5.26
CA ASP A 27 -20.07 2.17 -5.95
C ASP A 27 -20.03 3.70 -5.89
N ARG A 28 -19.16 4.29 -5.07
CA ARG A 28 -19.12 5.75 -4.85
C ARG A 28 -17.73 6.34 -5.08
N ARG A 29 -17.65 7.64 -5.36
CA ARG A 29 -16.38 8.38 -5.33
C ARG A 29 -16.03 8.74 -3.89
N LEU A 30 -14.74 8.86 -3.58
CA LEU A 30 -14.26 9.19 -2.24
C LEU A 30 -14.85 10.50 -1.70
N GLN A 31 -14.93 11.52 -2.56
CA GLN A 31 -15.53 12.82 -2.24
C GLN A 31 -17.01 12.75 -1.83
N ASP A 32 -17.72 11.68 -2.21
CA ASP A 32 -19.14 11.47 -1.92
C ASP A 32 -19.34 10.60 -0.66
N LEU A 33 -18.26 10.11 -0.04
CA LEU A 33 -18.34 9.33 1.19
C LEU A 33 -18.58 10.22 2.40
N THR A 34 -19.35 9.70 3.36
CA THR A 34 -19.62 10.38 4.62
C THR A 34 -19.35 9.44 5.78
N ILE A 35 -18.94 9.99 6.93
CA ILE A 35 -18.77 9.24 8.18
C ILE A 35 -20.06 8.49 8.53
N GLY A 36 -21.23 9.10 8.29
CA GLY A 36 -22.53 8.47 8.53
C GLY A 36 -22.75 7.21 7.69
N ALA A 37 -22.45 7.27 6.38
CA ALA A 37 -22.56 6.11 5.50
C ALA A 37 -21.60 4.99 5.91
N ILE A 38 -20.35 5.34 6.24
CA ILE A 38 -19.33 4.37 6.69
C ILE A 38 -19.76 3.71 8.00
N CYS A 39 -20.22 4.47 8.99
CA CYS A 39 -20.70 3.93 10.27
C CYS A 39 -21.91 3.01 10.08
N SER A 40 -22.84 3.39 9.20
CA SER A 40 -24.01 2.58 8.89
C SER A 40 -23.62 1.24 8.25
N GLU A 41 -22.69 1.26 7.29
CA GLU A 41 -22.18 0.06 6.63
C GLU A 41 -21.38 -0.83 7.60
N ALA A 42 -20.56 -0.22 8.46
CA ALA A 42 -19.78 -0.93 9.49
C ALA A 42 -20.62 -1.41 10.70
N GLN A 43 -21.91 -1.07 10.73
CA GLN A 43 -22.84 -1.34 11.84
C GLN A 43 -22.31 -0.82 13.20
N CYS A 44 -21.77 0.41 13.20
CA CYS A 44 -21.28 1.08 14.40
C CYS A 44 -21.85 2.51 14.51
N ASN A 45 -21.64 3.15 15.66
CA ASN A 45 -22.02 4.55 15.84
C ASN A 45 -20.86 5.50 15.47
N ARG A 46 -21.16 6.80 15.31
CA ARG A 46 -20.15 7.82 14.99
C ARG A 46 -19.09 7.98 16.08
N GLY A 47 -19.44 7.72 17.34
CA GLY A 47 -18.48 7.73 18.44
C GLY A 47 -17.40 6.67 18.27
N THR A 48 -17.76 5.49 17.77
CA THR A 48 -16.81 4.42 17.40
C THR A 48 -15.89 4.87 16.26
N PHE A 49 -16.41 5.59 15.26
CA PHE A 49 -15.56 6.15 14.20
C PHE A 49 -14.53 7.12 14.77
N TYR A 50 -14.98 8.14 15.52
CA TYR A 50 -14.10 9.17 16.07
C TYR A 50 -13.12 8.65 17.13
N TYR A 51 -13.40 7.48 17.71
CA TYR A 51 -12.45 6.79 18.57
C TYR A 51 -11.22 6.28 17.81
N HIS A 52 -11.36 5.92 16.53
CA HIS A 52 -10.28 5.38 15.71
C HIS A 52 -9.69 6.38 14.70
N TYR A 53 -10.51 7.30 14.18
CA TYR A 53 -10.14 8.20 13.09
C TYR A 53 -10.68 9.60 13.32
N ALA A 54 -9.84 10.62 13.14
CA ALA A 54 -10.25 12.02 13.29
C ALA A 54 -11.28 12.43 12.22
N ASP A 55 -11.11 11.94 11.00
CA ASP A 55 -11.91 12.25 9.83
C ASP A 55 -11.82 11.12 8.78
N ILE A 56 -12.44 11.33 7.61
CA ILE A 56 -12.38 10.39 6.48
C ILE A 56 -10.95 10.24 5.97
N ASP A 57 -10.13 11.26 6.09
CA ASP A 57 -8.80 11.31 5.50
C ASP A 57 -7.84 10.43 6.29
N ALA A 58 -7.93 10.47 7.62
CA ALA A 58 -7.24 9.55 8.51
C ALA A 58 -7.63 8.09 8.23
N LEU A 59 -8.90 7.82 7.91
CA LEU A 59 -9.34 6.47 7.51
C LEU A 59 -8.74 6.05 6.17
N VAL A 60 -8.75 6.92 5.17
CA VAL A 60 -8.16 6.64 3.84
C VAL A 60 -6.66 6.37 3.97
N SER A 61 -5.95 7.22 4.71
CA SER A 61 -4.52 7.04 4.99
C SER A 61 -4.24 5.68 5.61
N ALA A 62 -4.97 5.32 6.67
CA ALA A 62 -4.79 4.03 7.34
C ALA A 62 -5.18 2.85 6.44
N ALA A 63 -6.20 2.99 5.59
CA ALA A 63 -6.62 1.93 4.67
C ALA A 63 -5.56 1.70 3.58
N VAL A 64 -5.07 2.75 2.94
CA VAL A 64 -4.02 2.65 1.90
C VAL A 64 -2.71 2.17 2.48
N GLU A 65 -2.29 2.69 3.64
CA GLU A 65 -1.09 2.25 4.34
C GLU A 65 -1.17 0.76 4.69
N ARG A 66 -2.33 0.28 5.14
CA ARG A 66 -2.54 -1.16 5.40
C ARG A 66 -2.39 -1.99 4.13
N GLU A 67 -2.93 -1.55 3.00
CA GLU A 67 -2.76 -2.26 1.73
C GLU A 67 -1.29 -2.27 1.29
N LEU A 68 -0.55 -1.17 1.45
CA LEU A 68 0.86 -1.10 1.05
C LEU A 68 1.79 -1.86 2.00
N MET A 69 1.59 -1.73 3.31
CA MET A 69 2.58 -2.09 4.33
C MET A 69 2.15 -3.26 5.22
N GLY A 70 0.87 -3.63 5.22
CA GLY A 70 0.31 -4.71 6.05
C GLY A 70 1.03 -6.02 5.83
N ASP A 71 1.42 -6.70 6.92
CA ASP A 71 2.18 -7.97 6.92
C ASP A 71 3.49 -7.93 6.10
N GLY A 72 4.07 -6.74 5.89
CA GLY A 72 5.27 -6.56 5.07
C GLY A 72 5.03 -6.66 3.57
N ALA A 73 3.77 -6.50 3.12
CA ALA A 73 3.29 -6.57 1.73
C ALA A 73 4.27 -6.01 0.69
N LEU A 74 4.42 -4.69 0.60
CA LEU A 74 5.24 -4.04 -0.43
C LEU A 74 6.74 -4.35 -0.30
N PRO A 75 7.38 -4.28 0.89
CA PRO A 75 8.78 -4.70 1.05
C PRO A 75 9.04 -6.12 0.56
N ASN A 76 8.10 -7.05 0.84
CA ASN A 76 8.19 -8.43 0.37
C ASN A 76 8.10 -8.53 -1.15
N ASP A 77 7.16 -7.81 -1.76
CA ASP A 77 7.00 -7.81 -3.22
C ASP A 77 8.24 -7.28 -3.92
N ILE A 78 8.80 -6.16 -3.44
CA ILE A 78 10.05 -5.58 -3.97
C ILE A 78 11.19 -6.59 -3.85
N PHE A 79 11.37 -7.20 -2.67
CA PHE A 79 12.41 -8.19 -2.45
C PHE A 79 12.28 -9.38 -3.41
N ASN A 80 11.07 -9.94 -3.55
CA ASN A 80 10.85 -11.11 -4.39
C ASN A 80 10.95 -10.78 -5.89
N LEU A 81 10.50 -9.60 -6.32
CA LEU A 81 10.66 -9.13 -7.70
C LEU A 81 12.13 -8.96 -8.08
N VAL A 82 12.95 -8.39 -7.19
CA VAL A 82 14.39 -8.19 -7.45
C VAL A 82 15.16 -9.50 -7.41
N THR A 83 14.84 -10.39 -6.46
CA THR A 83 15.58 -11.65 -6.29
C THR A 83 15.09 -12.78 -7.19
N GLY A 84 13.93 -12.62 -7.84
CA GLY A 84 13.26 -13.69 -8.58
C GLY A 84 12.75 -14.82 -7.68
N ALA A 85 12.66 -14.60 -6.37
CA ALA A 85 12.33 -15.64 -5.38
C ALA A 85 10.83 -16.01 -5.31
N GLY A 86 10.00 -15.45 -6.20
CA GLY A 86 8.56 -15.70 -6.21
C GLY A 86 8.08 -16.15 -7.59
N GLU A 87 7.99 -17.46 -7.81
CA GLU A 87 7.20 -18.01 -8.90
C GLU A 87 5.72 -17.60 -8.72
N ASP A 88 5.08 -17.13 -9.80
CA ASP A 88 3.70 -16.60 -9.83
C ASP A 88 3.42 -15.43 -8.87
N LEU A 89 4.46 -14.78 -8.33
CA LEU A 89 4.31 -13.63 -7.44
C LEU A 89 3.51 -12.53 -8.11
N PHE A 90 3.86 -12.22 -9.36
CA PHE A 90 3.24 -11.11 -10.06
C PHE A 90 1.74 -11.36 -10.30
N ALA A 91 1.38 -12.58 -10.70
CA ALA A 91 -0.02 -13.00 -10.82
C ALA A 91 -0.76 -12.87 -9.48
N ARG A 92 -0.16 -13.33 -8.37
CA ARG A 92 -0.76 -13.22 -7.03
C ARG A 92 -0.89 -11.77 -6.54
N ILE A 93 0.06 -10.91 -6.88
CA ILE A 93 -0.01 -9.47 -6.61
C ILE A 93 -1.22 -8.90 -7.34
N VAL A 94 -1.31 -9.11 -8.65
CA VAL A 94 -2.36 -8.53 -9.51
C VAL A 94 -3.76 -9.09 -9.19
N GLU A 95 -3.87 -10.38 -8.95
CA GLU A 95 -5.16 -11.04 -8.64
C GLU A 95 -5.62 -10.81 -7.20
N GLY A 96 -4.69 -10.39 -6.32
CA GLY A 96 -4.94 -10.14 -4.92
C GLY A 96 -5.90 -8.97 -4.67
N ASN A 97 -6.70 -9.09 -3.61
CA ASN A 97 -7.62 -8.03 -3.17
C ASN A 97 -6.91 -6.68 -2.92
N ARG A 98 -5.63 -6.72 -2.54
CA ARG A 98 -4.79 -5.54 -2.34
C ARG A 98 -4.69 -4.68 -3.59
N MET A 99 -4.33 -5.26 -4.73
CA MET A 99 -4.17 -4.49 -5.98
C MET A 99 -5.52 -4.00 -6.49
N LYS A 100 -6.58 -4.78 -6.33
CA LYS A 100 -7.96 -4.34 -6.62
C LYS A 100 -8.34 -3.11 -5.79
N ARG A 101 -8.03 -3.10 -4.49
CA ARG A 101 -8.27 -1.96 -3.59
C ARG A 101 -7.44 -0.74 -3.95
N LEU A 102 -6.14 -0.91 -4.21
CA LEU A 102 -5.26 0.17 -4.68
C LEU A 102 -5.74 0.76 -6.01
N ALA A 103 -6.11 -0.08 -6.98
CA ALA A 103 -6.70 0.37 -8.25
C ALA A 103 -8.04 1.09 -8.04
N LEU A 104 -8.90 0.59 -7.14
CA LEU A 104 -10.19 1.18 -6.82
C LEU A 104 -10.04 2.59 -6.23
N VAL A 105 -9.14 2.77 -5.26
CA VAL A 105 -8.90 4.08 -4.63
C VAL A 105 -8.20 5.04 -5.57
N MET A 106 -7.31 4.57 -6.45
CA MET A 106 -6.76 5.40 -7.52
C MET A 106 -7.84 5.88 -8.50
N LYS A 107 -8.77 5.01 -8.88
CA LYS A 107 -9.86 5.32 -9.82
C LYS A 107 -10.90 6.27 -9.23
N ARG A 108 -11.16 6.19 -7.93
CA ARG A 108 -12.33 6.84 -7.29
C ARG A 108 -11.98 7.86 -6.20
N GLY A 109 -10.71 7.94 -5.82
CA GLY A 109 -10.20 8.80 -4.77
C GLY A 109 -9.86 10.24 -5.18
N GLY A 110 -9.83 10.51 -6.49
CA GLY A 110 -9.23 11.72 -7.04
C GLY A 110 -7.71 11.55 -7.18
N MET A 111 -7.19 11.78 -8.38
CA MET A 111 -5.83 11.37 -8.76
C MET A 111 -4.76 11.95 -7.82
N ASP A 112 -4.77 13.26 -7.58
CA ASP A 112 -3.66 13.93 -6.87
C ASP A 112 -3.52 13.53 -5.40
N ARG A 113 -4.65 13.29 -4.73
CA ARG A 113 -4.66 13.07 -3.28
C ARG A 113 -4.14 11.68 -2.91
N VAL A 114 -4.69 10.66 -3.56
CA VAL A 114 -4.35 9.26 -3.29
C VAL A 114 -2.95 8.96 -3.80
N GLU A 115 -2.58 9.51 -4.95
CA GLU A 115 -1.23 9.42 -5.47
C GLU A 115 -0.21 10.01 -4.49
N GLY A 116 -0.47 11.20 -3.95
CA GLY A 116 0.41 11.83 -2.96
C GLY A 116 0.56 10.98 -1.69
N LEU A 117 -0.53 10.40 -1.19
CA LEU A 117 -0.50 9.50 -0.05
C LEU A 117 0.36 8.25 -0.33
N ILE A 118 0.17 7.59 -1.47
CA ILE A 118 0.95 6.40 -1.86
C ILE A 118 2.44 6.76 -1.95
N LYS A 119 2.77 7.88 -2.60
CA LYS A 119 4.15 8.37 -2.73
C LYS A 119 4.79 8.61 -1.36
N GLU A 120 4.12 9.33 -0.46
CA GLU A 120 4.63 9.62 0.88
C GLU A 120 4.81 8.35 1.71
N THR A 121 3.88 7.39 1.64
CA THR A 121 4.02 6.10 2.33
C THR A 121 5.24 5.31 1.81
N ILE A 122 5.41 5.22 0.49
CA ILE A 122 6.54 4.49 -0.11
C ILE A 122 7.87 5.21 0.16
N LEU A 123 7.90 6.54 0.13
CA LEU A 123 9.09 7.31 0.52
C LEU A 123 9.41 7.14 2.01
N GLY A 124 8.40 7.08 2.89
CA GLY A 124 8.56 6.77 4.31
C GLY A 124 9.20 5.40 4.54
N MET A 125 8.75 4.38 3.79
CA MET A 125 9.36 3.05 3.79
C MET A 125 10.84 3.13 3.38
N TRP A 126 11.15 3.75 2.24
CA TRP A 126 12.54 3.85 1.76
C TRP A 126 13.45 4.63 2.71
N ARG A 127 12.96 5.72 3.33
CA ARG A 127 13.69 6.43 4.40
C ARG A 127 14.02 5.50 5.55
N THR A 128 13.05 4.70 5.99
CA THR A 128 13.25 3.74 7.10
C THR A 128 14.27 2.66 6.74
N VAL A 129 14.24 2.17 5.49
CA VAL A 129 15.14 1.12 5.00
C VAL A 129 16.56 1.64 4.75
N LEU A 130 16.70 2.83 4.17
CA LEU A 130 17.99 3.33 3.69
C LEU A 130 18.69 4.25 4.71
N CYS A 131 17.91 4.92 5.57
CA CYS A 131 18.40 5.92 6.51
C CYS A 131 17.99 5.59 7.95
N PRO A 132 18.46 4.46 8.53
CA PRO A 132 18.07 4.04 9.89
C PRO A 132 18.45 5.05 10.98
N ASP A 133 19.43 5.92 10.72
CA ASP A 133 19.86 6.98 11.63
C ASP A 133 18.93 8.22 11.60
N GLY A 134 17.83 8.17 10.86
CA GLY A 134 16.87 9.27 10.72
C GLY A 134 17.28 10.35 9.71
N ALA A 135 18.31 10.08 8.89
CA ALA A 135 18.66 10.94 7.75
C ALA A 135 17.57 10.90 6.65
N GLU A 136 17.61 11.87 5.74
CA GLU A 136 16.75 11.87 4.56
C GLU A 136 17.39 11.09 3.40
N LEU A 137 16.58 10.74 2.40
CA LEU A 137 17.09 10.20 1.13
C LEU A 137 17.90 11.25 0.40
N SER A 138 18.92 10.83 -0.35
CA SER A 138 19.60 11.74 -1.28
C SER A 138 18.60 12.27 -2.32
N PRO A 139 18.79 13.49 -2.86
CA PRO A 139 17.90 14.03 -3.88
C PRO A 139 17.72 13.09 -5.08
N ASP A 140 18.81 12.44 -5.50
CA ASP A 140 18.81 11.49 -6.62
C ASP A 140 18.05 10.21 -6.27
N ALA A 141 18.29 9.62 -5.08
CA ALA A 141 17.56 8.44 -4.64
C ALA A 141 16.06 8.73 -4.49
N ARG A 142 15.69 9.89 -3.94
CA ARG A 142 14.30 10.35 -3.85
C ARG A 142 13.66 10.47 -5.24
N PHE A 143 14.35 11.08 -6.20
CA PHE A 143 13.86 11.21 -7.58
C PHE A 143 13.63 9.85 -8.23
N ILE A 144 14.55 8.91 -8.05
CA ILE A 144 14.44 7.54 -8.60
C ILE A 144 13.25 6.81 -7.97
N VAL A 145 13.04 6.91 -6.65
CA VAL A 145 11.88 6.32 -5.98
C VAL A 145 10.57 6.92 -6.51
N GLU A 146 10.48 8.25 -6.64
CA GLU A 146 9.31 8.95 -7.19
C GLU A 146 9.00 8.49 -8.62
N TYR A 147 10.03 8.36 -9.47
CA TYR A 147 9.89 7.85 -10.82
C TYR A 147 9.40 6.39 -10.82
N ALA A 148 9.95 5.53 -9.95
CA ALA A 148 9.52 4.13 -9.81
C ALA A 148 8.04 4.03 -9.44
N VAL A 149 7.61 4.80 -8.44
CA VAL A 149 6.22 4.82 -7.96
C VAL A 149 5.30 5.32 -9.07
N GLY A 150 5.67 6.39 -9.78
CA GLY A 150 4.91 6.87 -10.94
C GLY A 150 4.74 5.81 -12.03
N GLY A 151 5.80 5.05 -12.33
CA GLY A 151 5.73 3.93 -13.27
C GLY A 151 4.75 2.83 -12.84
N VAL A 152 4.82 2.39 -11.57
CA VAL A 152 3.91 1.37 -11.01
C VAL A 152 2.46 1.88 -10.98
N LEU A 153 2.23 3.13 -10.61
CA LEU A 153 0.90 3.75 -10.64
C LEU A 153 0.34 3.83 -12.07
N GLY A 154 1.19 4.11 -13.06
CA GLY A 154 0.83 4.08 -14.47
C GLY A 154 0.38 2.69 -14.93
N VAL A 155 1.13 1.64 -14.54
CA VAL A 155 0.77 0.24 -14.81
C VAL A 155 -0.56 -0.14 -14.14
N LEU A 156 -0.75 0.25 -12.88
CA LEU A 156 -2.00 0.04 -12.13
C LEU A 156 -3.21 0.70 -12.80
N SER A 157 -3.05 1.95 -13.23
CA SER A 157 -4.08 2.71 -13.93
C SER A 157 -4.43 2.05 -15.28
N PHE A 158 -3.42 1.63 -16.03
CA PHE A 158 -3.61 0.91 -17.29
C PHE A 158 -4.39 -0.41 -17.08
N ALA A 159 -3.95 -1.24 -16.12
CA ALA A 159 -4.58 -2.51 -15.82
C ALA A 159 -6.06 -2.34 -15.40
N GLY A 160 -6.34 -1.40 -14.49
CA GLY A 160 -7.70 -1.12 -14.03
C GLY A 160 -8.63 -0.58 -15.12
N SER A 161 -8.09 0.07 -16.16
CA SER A 161 -8.88 0.57 -17.30
C SER A 161 -9.29 -0.53 -18.28
N GLN A 162 -8.48 -1.59 -18.38
CA GLN A 162 -8.67 -2.70 -19.32
C GLN A 162 -9.59 -3.79 -18.75
N ASP A 163 -9.51 -4.06 -17.43
CA ASP A 163 -10.45 -4.93 -16.72
C ASP A 163 -11.91 -4.44 -16.87
N ALA A 164 -12.12 -3.12 -16.78
CA ALA A 164 -13.42 -2.49 -17.03
C ALA A 164 -13.95 -2.67 -18.47
N LYS A 165 -13.09 -3.03 -19.43
CA LYS A 165 -13.46 -3.31 -20.82
C LYS A 165 -13.56 -4.81 -21.12
N GLY A 166 -13.41 -5.68 -20.12
CA GLY A 166 -13.42 -7.13 -20.29
C GLY A 166 -12.20 -7.68 -21.03
N GLY A 167 -11.09 -6.92 -21.07
CA GLY A 167 -9.84 -7.36 -21.68
C GLY A 167 -8.93 -8.05 -20.66
N GLU A 168 -8.28 -9.14 -21.07
CA GLU A 168 -7.24 -9.79 -20.27
C GLU A 168 -5.99 -8.88 -20.23
N VAL A 169 -5.56 -8.48 -19.03
CA VAL A 169 -4.37 -7.64 -18.85
C VAL A 169 -3.18 -8.53 -18.55
N CYS A 170 -2.32 -8.73 -19.55
CA CYS A 170 -1.02 -9.35 -19.35
C CYS A 170 0.03 -8.26 -19.10
N ILE A 171 0.37 -8.00 -17.85
CA ILE A 171 1.55 -7.19 -17.52
C ILE A 171 2.77 -8.12 -17.60
N PRO A 172 3.83 -7.78 -18.37
CA PRO A 172 4.95 -8.70 -18.55
C PRO A 172 5.78 -8.82 -17.26
N GLU A 173 5.70 -9.96 -16.58
CA GLU A 173 6.39 -10.21 -15.31
C GLU A 173 7.91 -9.99 -15.41
N ARG A 174 8.52 -10.49 -16.50
CA ARG A 174 9.96 -10.28 -16.77
C ARG A 174 10.33 -8.81 -16.81
N PHE A 175 9.53 -7.98 -17.47
CA PHE A 175 9.75 -6.54 -17.54
C PHE A 175 9.67 -5.90 -16.15
N MET A 176 8.71 -6.33 -15.32
CA MET A 176 8.57 -5.81 -13.95
C MET A 176 9.76 -6.21 -13.06
N GLY A 177 10.24 -7.45 -13.15
CA GLY A 177 11.42 -7.91 -12.42
C GLY A 177 12.73 -7.21 -12.85
N GLU A 178 12.95 -7.07 -14.16
CA GLU A 178 14.09 -6.33 -14.71
C GLU A 178 14.04 -4.85 -14.32
N SER A 179 12.85 -4.24 -14.37
CA SER A 179 12.65 -2.85 -13.94
C SER A 179 12.89 -2.68 -12.44
N ALA A 180 12.37 -3.57 -11.59
CA ALA A 180 12.58 -3.51 -10.15
C ALA A 180 14.08 -3.66 -9.79
N SER A 181 14.76 -4.61 -10.42
CA SER A 181 16.21 -4.83 -10.25
C SER A 181 17.03 -3.61 -10.67
N PHE A 182 16.71 -3.02 -11.83
CA PHE A 182 17.36 -1.81 -12.31
C PHE A 182 17.12 -0.64 -11.35
N MET A 183 15.88 -0.38 -10.97
CA MET A 183 15.54 0.73 -10.05
C MET A 183 16.21 0.57 -8.69
N LEU A 184 16.29 -0.66 -8.14
CA LEU A 184 17.01 -0.92 -6.90
C LEU A 184 18.50 -0.60 -7.03
N SER A 185 19.13 -0.98 -8.15
CA SER A 185 20.54 -0.67 -8.40
C SER A 185 20.81 0.84 -8.44
N GLN A 186 19.90 1.61 -9.05
CA GLN A 186 20.02 3.06 -9.14
C GLN A 186 19.79 3.74 -7.78
N ILE A 187 18.83 3.27 -6.98
CA ILE A 187 18.62 3.75 -5.60
C ILE A 187 19.86 3.45 -4.74
N SER A 188 20.41 2.25 -4.85
CA SER A 188 21.61 1.81 -4.15
C SER A 188 22.81 2.70 -4.47
N GLU A 189 23.07 2.96 -5.75
CA GLU A 189 24.14 3.84 -6.22
C GLU A 189 23.95 5.29 -5.76
N ALA A 190 22.75 5.84 -5.94
CA ALA A 190 22.41 7.22 -5.57
C ALA A 190 22.46 7.49 -4.06
N GLN A 191 22.24 6.46 -3.24
CA GLN A 191 22.31 6.56 -1.78
C GLN A 191 23.70 6.16 -1.23
N GLY A 192 24.56 5.57 -2.05
CA GLY A 192 25.88 5.09 -1.64
C GLY A 192 25.85 3.86 -0.72
N ILE A 193 24.82 3.01 -0.85
CA ILE A 193 24.65 1.80 -0.03
C ILE A 193 24.73 0.58 -0.95
N PRO A 194 25.59 -0.43 -0.67
CA PRO A 194 25.66 -1.65 -1.45
C PRO A 194 24.29 -2.34 -1.63
N GLN A 195 24.02 -2.89 -2.82
CA GLN A 195 22.71 -3.44 -3.16
C GLN A 195 22.32 -4.64 -2.29
N ASP A 196 23.28 -5.49 -1.93
CA ASP A 196 23.11 -6.61 -1.01
C ASP A 196 22.73 -6.13 0.40
N GLU A 197 23.30 -5.02 0.85
CA GLU A 197 22.90 -4.36 2.09
C GLU A 197 21.48 -3.80 2.01
N VAL A 198 21.09 -3.15 0.91
CA VAL A 198 19.70 -2.68 0.72
C VAL A 198 18.71 -3.84 0.78
N LEU A 199 19.01 -4.95 0.10
CA LEU A 199 18.17 -6.16 0.13
C LEU A 199 18.08 -6.77 1.54
N LEU A 200 19.19 -6.80 2.28
CA LEU A 200 19.20 -7.25 3.67
C LEU A 200 18.30 -6.37 4.54
N ARG A 201 18.40 -5.04 4.41
CA ARG A 201 17.59 -4.08 5.17
C ARG A 201 16.10 -4.20 4.82
N LEU A 202 15.75 -4.38 3.54
CA LEU A 202 14.36 -4.67 3.12
C LEU A 202 13.83 -5.95 3.78
N LYS A 203 14.63 -7.03 3.80
CA LYS A 203 14.25 -8.29 4.43
C LYS A 203 14.07 -8.16 5.95
N MET A 204 14.93 -7.39 6.61
CA MET A 204 14.81 -7.09 8.05
C MET A 204 13.55 -6.26 8.34
N PHE A 205 13.30 -5.23 7.54
CA PHE A 205 12.12 -4.38 7.65
C PHE A 205 10.82 -5.18 7.49
N ASN A 206 10.77 -6.06 6.49
CA ASN A 206 9.64 -6.97 6.27
C ASN A 206 9.36 -7.85 7.51
N ARG A 207 10.40 -8.52 8.06
CA ARG A 207 10.24 -9.33 9.28
C ARG A 207 9.73 -8.51 10.46
N PHE A 208 10.22 -7.28 10.62
CA PHE A 208 9.76 -6.39 11.68
C PHE A 208 8.27 -6.04 11.53
N MET A 209 7.81 -5.78 10.31
CA MET A 209 6.39 -5.51 10.02
C MET A 209 5.50 -6.71 10.30
N GLN A 210 5.96 -7.93 9.99
CA GLN A 210 5.23 -9.17 10.30
C GLN A 210 5.07 -9.39 11.81
N LEU A 211 6.13 -9.18 12.59
CA LEU A 211 6.11 -9.34 14.05
C LEU A 211 5.30 -8.24 14.76
N SER A 212 5.14 -7.07 14.14
CA SER A 212 4.36 -5.96 14.71
C SER A 212 2.85 -6.09 14.51
N THR A 213 2.41 -7.12 13.78
CA THR A 213 1.00 -7.36 13.44
C THR A 213 0.38 -8.52 14.27
N GLU A 214 1.20 -9.25 15.04
CA GLU A 214 0.80 -10.25 16.05
C GLU A 214 0.46 -9.61 17.42
#